data_AF-M4MK15-F1
#
_entry.id   AF-M4MK15-F1
#
_cell.length_a   1.000
_cell.length_b   1.000
_cell.length_c   1.000
_cell.angle_alpha   90.00
_cell.angle_beta   90.00
_cell.angle_gamma   90.00
#
_symmetry.space_group_name_H-M   'P 1'
#
loop_
_entity.id
_entity.type
_entity.pdbx_description
1 polymer ?
#
loop_
_entity_poly.entity_id
_entity_poly.type
_entity_poly.pdbx_seq_one_letter_code
_entity_poly.pdbx_strand_id
1 'polypeptide(L)'
;MSFIGTWRDEIRIDQEAVAAYIGGELQPNAGAHSGRDWGPFDIQKEVIDLCPTECMWLEDGKLMINNRECTRCMHCINVMPRALRIGNDRGLSILVGAKAPILDGAQMGSLLVPFVKVEEPYDEIKEVIENVWEWWMEEGKNRERLGELIKRQGLAKAISVVGLKPMPQHVQEPRHNPYIFWKEEDVPGGWDRDIAEYRKHHQR
;
A
#
# COMPACT_ATOMS: atom_id res chain seq x y z
N MET A 1 -11.71 -3.93 -8.39
CA MET A 1 -10.26 -3.64 -8.30
C MET A 1 -10.09 -2.14 -8.24
N SER A 2 -9.21 -1.64 -7.39
CA SER A 2 -8.97 -0.21 -7.18
C SER A 2 -7.58 0.14 -7.72
N PHE A 3 -7.49 1.27 -8.41
CA PHE A 3 -6.28 1.77 -9.05
C PHE A 3 -5.99 3.16 -8.50
N ILE A 4 -4.88 3.33 -7.78
CA ILE A 4 -4.58 4.56 -7.04
C ILE A 4 -3.22 5.08 -7.50
N GLY A 5 -3.21 6.24 -8.15
CA GLY A 5 -1.99 6.87 -8.67
C GLY A 5 -0.99 7.24 -7.58
N THR A 6 0.30 7.09 -7.88
CA THR A 6 1.41 7.48 -7.00
C THR A 6 2.66 7.80 -7.81
N TRP A 7 3.77 8.09 -7.12
CA TRP A 7 5.09 8.26 -7.69
C TRP A 7 6.13 7.47 -6.88
N ARG A 8 7.33 7.27 -7.40
CA ARG A 8 8.42 6.55 -6.70
C ARG A 8 9.77 7.29 -6.66
N ASP A 9 9.79 8.53 -7.12
CA ASP A 9 10.90 9.48 -6.96
C ASP A 9 10.59 10.54 -5.88
N GLU A 10 11.35 11.62 -5.86
CA GLU A 10 11.30 12.63 -4.81
C GLU A 10 10.11 13.60 -4.97
N ILE A 11 9.54 14.03 -3.84
CA ILE A 11 8.67 15.21 -3.80
C ILE A 11 9.48 16.43 -4.25
N ARG A 12 8.91 17.19 -5.18
CA ARG A 12 9.53 18.44 -5.67
C ARG A 12 9.17 19.58 -4.72
N ILE A 13 10.18 20.28 -4.23
CA ILE A 13 10.05 21.35 -3.25
C ILE A 13 10.49 22.67 -3.88
N ASP A 14 9.60 23.66 -3.83
CA ASP A 14 9.92 25.06 -4.12
C ASP A 14 10.10 25.82 -2.81
N GLN A 15 11.35 26.14 -2.47
CA GLN A 15 11.71 26.75 -1.18
C GLN A 15 11.23 28.21 -1.07
N GLU A 16 11.09 28.93 -2.19
CA GLU A 16 10.54 30.30 -2.17
C GLU A 16 9.06 30.25 -1.79
N ALA A 17 8.31 29.30 -2.37
CA ALA A 17 6.93 29.07 -1.99
C ALA A 17 6.79 28.56 -0.55
N VAL A 18 7.71 27.71 -0.05
CA VAL A 18 7.75 27.32 1.37
C VAL A 18 7.87 28.57 2.26
N ALA A 19 8.82 29.46 1.97
CA ALA A 19 8.99 30.70 2.71
C ALA A 19 7.73 31.59 2.66
N ALA A 20 7.06 31.66 1.51
CA ALA A 20 5.81 32.41 1.36
C ALA A 20 4.65 31.83 2.19
N TYR A 21 4.58 30.51 2.40
CA TYR A 21 3.65 29.91 3.36
C TYR A 21 4.00 30.30 4.80
N ILE A 22 5.26 30.16 5.21
CA ILE A 22 5.73 30.51 6.56
C ILE A 22 5.52 32.00 6.85
N GLY A 23 5.70 32.87 5.85
CA GLY A 23 5.47 34.31 5.93
C GLY A 23 3.99 34.73 5.87
N GLY A 24 3.06 33.79 5.63
CA GLY A 24 1.62 34.06 5.57
C GLY A 24 1.12 34.67 4.25
N GLU A 25 1.96 34.75 3.22
CA GLU A 25 1.57 35.21 1.88
C GLU A 25 0.69 34.18 1.17
N LEU A 26 0.90 32.89 1.47
CA LEU A 26 0.13 31.77 0.94
C LEU A 26 -0.72 31.12 2.03
N GLN A 27 -2.00 30.95 1.73
CA GLN A 27 -2.95 30.30 2.65
C GLN A 27 -2.78 28.77 2.63
N PRO A 28 -2.64 28.10 3.79
CA PRO A 28 -2.51 26.65 3.86
C PRO A 28 -3.75 25.95 3.32
N ASN A 29 -3.56 24.75 2.78
CA ASN A 29 -4.59 23.90 2.18
C ASN A 29 -5.45 24.66 1.15
N ALA A 30 -4.81 25.53 0.37
CA ALA A 30 -5.46 26.42 -0.60
C ALA A 30 -6.64 27.23 -0.03
N GLY A 31 -6.61 27.57 1.26
CA GLY A 31 -7.67 28.32 1.93
C GLY A 31 -8.90 27.51 2.31
N ALA A 32 -8.84 26.17 2.29
CA ALA A 32 -9.95 25.28 2.64
C ALA A 32 -10.52 25.53 4.06
N HIS A 33 -9.71 26.11 4.94
CA HIS A 33 -10.08 26.39 6.34
C HIS A 33 -10.34 27.88 6.64
N SER A 34 -10.46 28.73 5.61
CA SER A 34 -10.66 30.18 5.74
C SER A 34 -11.96 30.60 6.44
N GLY A 35 -12.92 29.68 6.60
CA GLY A 35 -14.19 29.93 7.30
C GLY A 35 -14.08 30.02 8.83
N ARG A 36 -12.91 29.80 9.41
CA ARG A 36 -12.64 29.90 10.85
C ARG A 36 -11.24 30.45 11.08
N ASP A 37 -11.06 31.21 12.16
CA ASP A 37 -9.73 31.62 12.62
C ASP A 37 -9.03 30.45 13.34
N TRP A 38 -7.93 29.98 12.75
CA TRP A 38 -7.08 28.92 13.29
C TRP A 38 -5.72 29.47 13.78
N GLY A 39 -5.52 30.78 13.71
CA GLY A 39 -4.22 31.43 13.87
C GLY A 39 -3.40 31.46 12.57
N PRO A 40 -2.20 32.06 12.61
CA PRO A 40 -1.26 32.04 11.49
C PRO A 40 -0.75 30.62 11.25
N PHE A 41 -0.39 30.34 9.99
CA PHE A 41 0.17 29.05 9.61
C PHE A 41 1.44 28.72 10.41
N ASP A 42 1.48 27.51 10.98
CA ASP A 42 2.64 26.98 11.68
C ASP A 42 3.09 25.68 10.99
N ILE A 43 4.15 25.77 10.18
CA ILE A 43 4.68 24.63 9.42
C ILE A 43 5.11 23.45 10.32
N GLN A 44 5.57 23.73 11.54
CA GLN A 44 5.95 22.69 12.48
C GLN A 44 4.69 21.90 12.88
N LYS A 45 3.65 22.60 13.35
CA LYS A 45 2.42 21.97 13.86
C LYS A 45 1.51 21.38 12.77
N GLU A 46 1.47 22.01 11.60
CA GLU A 46 0.48 21.69 10.56
C GLU A 46 1.03 20.78 9.46
N VAL A 47 2.35 20.63 9.36
CA VAL A 47 3.00 19.78 8.34
C VAL A 47 3.96 18.78 8.96
N ILE A 48 4.96 19.24 9.72
CA ILE A 48 6.07 18.39 10.17
C ILE A 48 5.60 17.41 11.26
N ASP A 49 4.99 17.91 12.33
CA ASP A 49 4.47 17.11 13.45
C ASP A 49 3.32 16.17 13.03
N LEU A 50 2.70 16.42 11.87
CA LEU A 50 1.62 15.61 11.31
C LEU A 50 2.09 14.65 10.21
N CYS A 51 3.38 14.66 9.85
CA CYS A 51 3.93 13.69 8.91
C CYS A 51 3.89 12.30 9.56
N PRO A 52 3.15 11.32 9.00
CA PRO A 52 2.92 10.03 9.67
C PRO A 52 4.19 9.17 9.81
N THR A 53 5.27 9.51 9.12
CA THR A 53 6.56 8.82 9.20
C THR A 53 7.67 9.68 9.75
N GLU A 54 7.36 10.88 10.24
CA GLU A 54 8.33 11.81 10.85
C GLU A 54 9.55 12.07 9.93
N CYS A 55 9.35 12.02 8.61
CA CYS A 55 10.42 12.09 7.62
C CYS A 55 10.73 13.52 7.12
N MET A 56 10.15 14.55 7.75
CA MET A 56 10.27 15.95 7.35
C MET A 56 10.91 16.77 8.47
N TRP A 57 11.70 17.78 8.13
CA TRP A 57 12.25 18.74 9.10
C TRP A 57 12.58 20.08 8.43
N LEU A 58 12.82 21.11 9.24
CA LEU A 58 13.40 22.38 8.79
C LEU A 58 14.89 22.41 9.08
N GLU A 59 15.69 22.86 8.11
CA GLU A 59 17.11 23.14 8.26
C GLU A 59 17.40 24.50 7.63
N ASP A 60 17.88 25.46 8.42
CA ASP A 60 18.15 26.83 8.00
C ASP A 60 17.00 27.50 7.23
N GLY A 61 15.76 27.27 7.68
CA GLY A 61 14.54 27.81 7.05
C GLY A 61 14.10 27.10 5.77
N LYS A 62 14.81 26.05 5.34
CA LYS A 62 14.44 25.21 4.20
C LYS A 62 13.74 23.94 4.66
N LEU A 63 12.69 23.55 3.94
CA LEU A 63 11.98 22.30 4.18
C LEU A 63 12.75 21.14 3.56
N MET A 64 13.05 20.13 4.37
CA MET A 64 13.74 18.91 3.99
C MET A 64 12.79 17.71 4.12
N ILE A 65 12.90 16.74 3.20
CA ILE A 65 12.08 15.52 3.19
C ILE A 65 12.99 14.32 2.90
N ASN A 66 13.02 13.35 3.80
CA ASN A 66 13.60 12.03 3.54
C ASN A 66 12.60 11.18 2.74
N ASN A 67 12.62 11.33 1.41
CA ASN A 67 11.69 10.66 0.50
C ASN A 67 11.68 9.13 0.62
N ARG A 68 12.79 8.52 1.05
CA ARG A 68 12.89 7.07 1.24
C ARG A 68 11.96 6.56 2.33
N GLU A 69 11.72 7.37 3.36
CA GLU A 69 10.84 7.07 4.49
C GLU A 69 9.43 7.68 4.30
N CYS A 70 9.14 8.28 3.14
CA CYS A 70 7.84 8.85 2.82
C CYS A 70 6.87 7.77 2.30
N THR A 71 5.70 7.65 2.94
CA THR A 71 4.61 6.75 2.52
C THR A 71 3.67 7.37 1.49
N ARG A 72 3.94 8.61 1.04
CA ARG A 72 3.16 9.34 0.02
C ARG A 72 1.68 9.51 0.40
N CYS A 73 1.44 9.85 1.67
CA CYS A 73 0.10 10.04 2.26
C CYS A 73 -0.63 11.32 1.77
N MET A 74 0.02 12.14 0.93
CA MET A 74 -0.46 13.42 0.40
C MET A 74 -0.58 14.59 1.39
N HIS A 75 -0.49 14.39 2.71
CA HIS A 75 -0.72 15.45 3.71
C HIS A 75 0.02 16.75 3.42
N CYS A 76 1.35 16.71 3.30
CA CYS A 76 2.15 17.92 3.06
C CYS A 76 1.83 18.60 1.72
N ILE A 77 1.59 17.83 0.65
CA ILE A 77 1.19 18.37 -0.66
C ILE A 77 -0.20 19.00 -0.58
N ASN A 78 -1.14 18.40 0.16
CA ASN A 78 -2.47 18.95 0.37
C ASN A 78 -2.40 20.28 1.13
N VAL A 79 -1.54 20.38 2.15
CA VAL A 79 -1.38 21.62 2.94
C VAL A 79 -0.63 22.70 2.15
N MET A 80 0.42 22.35 1.41
CA MET A 80 1.28 23.31 0.69
C MET A 80 1.31 23.07 -0.82
N PRO A 81 0.17 23.08 -1.54
CA PRO A 81 0.09 22.65 -2.94
C PRO A 81 0.85 23.55 -3.92
N ARG A 82 1.15 24.80 -3.55
CA ARG A 82 1.98 25.71 -4.35
C ARG A 82 3.48 25.47 -4.18
N ALA A 83 3.91 24.82 -3.09
CA ALA A 83 5.31 24.58 -2.77
C ALA A 83 5.74 23.14 -3.00
N LEU A 84 4.85 22.18 -2.74
CA LEU A 84 5.13 20.76 -2.81
C LEU A 84 4.36 20.11 -3.96
N ARG A 85 5.07 19.37 -4.81
CA ARG A 85 4.49 18.66 -5.95
C ARG A 85 4.89 17.20 -5.95
N ILE A 86 4.01 16.36 -6.49
CA ILE A 86 4.27 14.94 -6.74
C ILE A 86 5.56 14.74 -7.54
N GLY A 87 6.18 13.57 -7.43
CA GLY A 87 7.32 13.19 -8.26
C GLY A 87 6.98 13.05 -9.75
N ASN A 88 8.02 12.85 -10.56
CA ASN A 88 7.95 12.67 -12.00
C ASN A 88 7.95 11.19 -12.43
N ASP A 89 8.48 10.28 -11.61
CA ASP A 89 8.42 8.84 -11.86
C ASP A 89 7.07 8.28 -11.36
N ARG A 90 6.05 8.43 -12.22
CA ARG A 90 4.64 8.14 -11.89
C ARG A 90 4.22 6.75 -12.31
N GLY A 91 3.20 6.25 -11.60
CA GLY A 91 2.53 4.98 -11.83
C GLY A 91 1.29 4.87 -10.95
N LEU A 92 0.82 3.66 -10.70
CA LEU A 92 -0.27 3.41 -9.76
C LEU A 92 -0.04 2.15 -8.91
N SER A 93 -0.72 2.08 -7.78
CA SER A 93 -0.89 0.87 -6.99
C SER A 93 -2.22 0.20 -7.34
N ILE A 94 -2.26 -1.13 -7.34
CA ILE A 94 -3.48 -1.92 -7.52
C ILE A 94 -3.88 -2.54 -6.18
N LEU A 95 -5.11 -2.30 -5.75
CA LEU A 95 -5.71 -2.87 -4.55
C LEU A 95 -6.95 -3.71 -4.90
N VAL A 96 -7.16 -4.82 -4.19
CA VAL A 96 -8.21 -5.81 -4.50
C VAL A 96 -9.06 -6.16 -3.28
N GLY A 97 -10.26 -6.68 -3.54
CA GLY A 97 -11.12 -7.26 -2.50
C GLY A 97 -12.19 -6.35 -1.90
N ALA A 98 -12.16 -5.04 -2.17
CA ALA A 98 -13.15 -4.12 -1.62
C ALA A 98 -14.62 -4.53 -1.90
N LYS A 99 -15.45 -4.56 -0.86
CA LYS A 99 -16.88 -4.91 -0.95
C LYS A 99 -17.70 -4.36 0.23
N ALA A 100 -19.00 -4.23 -0.03
CA ALA A 100 -20.01 -3.98 1.00
C ALA A 100 -20.16 -5.19 1.97
N PRO A 101 -20.92 -5.06 3.07
CA PRO A 101 -20.98 -6.08 4.12
C PRO A 101 -21.34 -7.50 3.67
N ILE A 102 -22.37 -7.69 2.85
CA ILE A 102 -22.87 -9.04 2.51
C ILE A 102 -21.85 -9.80 1.65
N LEU A 103 -21.48 -11.05 1.95
CA LEU A 103 -21.89 -11.88 3.10
C LEU A 103 -20.90 -11.75 4.27
N ASP A 104 -19.59 -11.94 4.01
CA ASP A 104 -18.58 -12.14 5.06
C ASP A 104 -17.92 -10.85 5.57
N GLY A 105 -18.71 -9.80 5.73
CA GLY A 105 -18.27 -8.49 6.23
C GLY A 105 -17.74 -7.56 5.15
N ALA A 106 -17.67 -6.28 5.51
CA ALA A 106 -17.18 -5.22 4.64
C ALA A 106 -15.66 -5.30 4.50
N GLN A 107 -15.15 -4.90 3.34
CA GLN A 107 -13.72 -4.88 3.06
C GLN A 107 -13.36 -3.61 2.29
N MET A 108 -12.19 -3.04 2.60
CA MET A 108 -11.49 -2.11 1.72
C MET A 108 -10.52 -2.86 0.81
N GLY A 109 -9.89 -2.16 -0.13
CA GLY A 109 -8.88 -2.76 -0.99
C GLY A 109 -7.62 -3.13 -0.20
N SER A 110 -7.15 -4.37 -0.35
CA SER A 110 -5.83 -4.81 0.12
C SER A 110 -4.79 -4.62 -0.98
N LEU A 111 -3.59 -4.16 -0.64
CA LEU A 111 -2.52 -3.89 -1.61
C LEU A 111 -2.07 -5.19 -2.31
N LEU A 112 -2.16 -5.22 -3.64
CA LEU A 112 -1.71 -6.36 -4.45
C LEU A 112 -0.46 -6.01 -5.26
N VAL A 113 -0.51 -4.92 -6.03
CA VAL A 113 0.62 -4.42 -6.81
C VAL A 113 1.04 -3.07 -6.24
N PRO A 114 2.19 -2.96 -5.56
CA PRO A 114 2.62 -1.69 -4.96
C PRO A 114 2.86 -0.58 -5.99
N PHE A 115 3.38 -0.93 -7.17
CA PHE A 115 3.62 0.02 -8.25
C PHE A 115 3.60 -0.70 -9.61
N VAL A 116 2.89 -0.13 -10.57
CA VAL A 116 2.90 -0.51 -11.99
C VAL A 116 2.89 0.75 -12.84
N LYS A 117 3.53 0.70 -14.01
CA LYS A 117 3.53 1.84 -14.93
C LYS A 117 2.16 2.02 -15.58
N VAL A 118 1.86 3.27 -15.92
CA VAL A 118 0.58 3.66 -16.53
C VAL A 118 0.89 4.26 -17.89
N GLU A 119 1.14 3.37 -18.84
CA GLU A 119 1.54 3.72 -20.19
C GLU A 119 0.62 2.99 -21.16
N GLU A 120 0.02 3.72 -22.11
CA GLU A 120 -0.84 3.13 -23.14
C GLU A 120 -0.02 2.10 -23.96
N PRO A 121 -0.55 0.89 -24.22
CA PRO A 121 -1.95 0.45 -24.11
C PRO A 121 -2.33 -0.26 -22.79
N TYR A 122 -1.58 -0.03 -21.70
CA TYR A 122 -1.84 -0.50 -20.34
C TYR A 122 -1.74 -2.02 -20.15
N ASP A 123 -0.89 -2.69 -20.93
CA ASP A 123 -0.81 -4.14 -20.94
C ASP A 123 -0.42 -4.74 -19.58
N GLU A 124 0.51 -4.13 -18.83
CA GLU A 124 0.87 -4.58 -17.48
C GLU A 124 -0.33 -4.56 -16.52
N ILE A 125 -1.24 -3.59 -16.68
CA ILE A 125 -2.44 -3.47 -15.85
C ILE A 125 -3.49 -4.50 -16.29
N LYS A 126 -3.66 -4.68 -17.61
CA LYS A 126 -4.59 -5.66 -18.19
C LYS A 126 -4.21 -7.09 -17.81
N GLU A 127 -2.91 -7.43 -17.85
CA GLU A 127 -2.40 -8.72 -17.42
C GLU A 127 -2.77 -9.02 -15.96
N VAL A 128 -2.67 -8.04 -15.06
CA VAL A 128 -3.11 -8.20 -13.66
C VAL A 128 -4.62 -8.43 -13.57
N ILE A 129 -5.42 -7.72 -14.35
CA ILE A 129 -6.89 -7.88 -14.37
C ILE A 129 -7.26 -9.27 -14.88
N GLU A 130 -6.68 -9.69 -16.01
CA GLU A 130 -6.96 -10.97 -16.67
C GLU A 130 -6.55 -12.15 -15.78
N ASN A 131 -5.34 -12.14 -15.20
CA ASN A 131 -4.89 -13.18 -14.27
C ASN A 131 -5.79 -13.29 -13.02
N VAL A 132 -6.26 -12.16 -12.47
CA VAL A 132 -7.22 -12.17 -11.35
C VAL A 132 -8.57 -12.72 -11.78
N TRP A 133 -9.03 -12.41 -13.00
CA TRP A 133 -10.28 -12.91 -13.54
C TRP A 133 -10.22 -14.40 -13.82
N GLU A 134 -9.18 -14.90 -14.49
CA GLU A 134 -9.01 -16.34 -14.76
C GLU A 134 -9.08 -17.15 -13.46
N TRP A 135 -8.37 -16.70 -12.42
CA TRP A 135 -8.43 -17.33 -11.11
C TRP A 135 -9.83 -17.23 -10.47
N TRP A 136 -10.43 -16.03 -10.41
CA TRP A 136 -11.71 -15.83 -9.72
C TRP A 136 -12.89 -16.49 -10.46
N MET A 137 -12.84 -16.56 -11.78
CA MET A 137 -13.88 -17.19 -12.60
C MET A 137 -13.91 -18.71 -12.42
N GLU A 138 -12.74 -19.33 -12.23
CA GLU A 138 -12.64 -20.78 -12.01
C GLU A 138 -12.91 -21.15 -10.54
N GLU A 139 -12.29 -20.42 -9.60
CA GLU A 139 -12.29 -20.79 -8.18
C GLU A 139 -13.40 -20.13 -7.36
N GLY A 140 -14.06 -19.12 -7.91
CA GLY A 140 -15.13 -18.38 -7.26
C GLY A 140 -16.38 -19.23 -7.06
N LYS A 141 -16.88 -19.29 -5.83
CA LYS A 141 -18.18 -19.92 -5.57
C LYS A 141 -19.31 -19.05 -6.12
N ASN A 142 -20.50 -19.65 -6.28
CA ASN A 142 -21.69 -18.91 -6.68
C ASN A 142 -21.91 -17.68 -5.80
N ARG A 143 -21.93 -16.49 -6.43
CA ARG A 143 -22.11 -15.16 -5.80
C ARG A 143 -21.01 -14.77 -4.79
N GLU A 144 -19.86 -15.41 -4.82
CA GLU A 144 -18.71 -15.04 -3.98
C GLU A 144 -17.93 -13.88 -4.61
N ARG A 145 -17.74 -12.79 -3.86
CA ARG A 145 -16.94 -11.65 -4.34
C ARG A 145 -15.45 -11.99 -4.27
N LEU A 146 -14.64 -11.33 -5.10
CA LEU A 146 -13.17 -11.48 -5.07
C LEU A 146 -12.56 -11.36 -3.67
N GLY A 147 -13.03 -10.41 -2.85
CA GLY A 147 -12.54 -10.25 -1.47
C GLY A 147 -12.87 -11.43 -0.55
N GLU A 148 -13.96 -12.15 -0.82
CA GLU A 148 -14.35 -13.36 -0.07
C GLU A 148 -13.52 -14.56 -0.54
N LEU A 149 -13.28 -14.69 -1.85
CA LEU A 149 -12.33 -15.65 -2.40
C LEU A 149 -10.93 -15.47 -1.79
N ILE A 150 -10.43 -14.23 -1.69
CA ILE A 150 -9.14 -13.91 -1.06
C ILE A 150 -9.12 -14.31 0.42
N LYS A 151 -10.21 -14.08 1.16
CA LYS A 151 -10.30 -14.54 2.57
C LYS A 151 -10.27 -16.07 2.67
N ARG A 152 -10.91 -16.77 1.73
CA ARG A 152 -11.03 -18.23 1.73
C ARG A 152 -9.74 -18.94 1.29
N GLN A 153 -9.09 -18.46 0.22
CA GLN A 153 -7.89 -19.09 -0.35
C GLN A 153 -6.57 -18.40 0.04
N GLY A 154 -6.65 -17.22 0.67
CA GLY A 154 -5.51 -16.46 1.16
C GLY A 154 -4.94 -15.46 0.17
N LEU A 155 -4.40 -14.34 0.69
CA LEU A 155 -3.75 -13.30 -0.10
C LEU A 155 -2.53 -13.82 -0.88
N ALA A 156 -1.81 -14.80 -0.33
CA ALA A 156 -0.69 -15.44 -1.01
C ALA A 156 -1.10 -16.04 -2.37
N LYS A 157 -2.31 -16.61 -2.48
CA LYS A 157 -2.83 -17.10 -3.77
C LYS A 157 -3.04 -15.95 -4.75
N ALA A 158 -3.70 -14.87 -4.31
CA ALA A 158 -3.90 -13.67 -5.13
C ALA A 158 -2.58 -13.06 -5.65
N ILE A 159 -1.54 -13.04 -4.80
CA ILE A 159 -0.18 -12.60 -5.19
C ILE A 159 0.42 -13.53 -6.24
N SER A 160 0.31 -14.85 -6.04
CA SER A 160 0.89 -15.85 -6.94
C SER A 160 0.26 -15.87 -8.33
N VAL A 161 -1.06 -15.67 -8.43
CA VAL A 161 -1.76 -15.73 -9.73
C VAL A 161 -1.41 -14.57 -10.64
N VAL A 162 -1.01 -13.42 -10.08
CA VAL A 162 -0.52 -12.27 -10.86
C VAL A 162 1.01 -12.30 -11.04
N GLY A 163 1.66 -13.44 -10.78
CA GLY A 163 3.10 -13.61 -11.00
C GLY A 163 4.01 -12.84 -10.02
N LEU A 164 3.47 -12.30 -8.94
CA LEU A 164 4.26 -11.54 -7.96
C LEU A 164 4.85 -12.43 -6.87
N LYS A 165 5.95 -11.96 -6.26
CA LYS A 165 6.50 -12.51 -5.02
C LYS A 165 5.92 -11.77 -3.82
N PRO A 166 5.54 -12.47 -2.73
CA PRO A 166 5.15 -11.81 -1.50
C PRO A 166 6.25 -10.86 -0.98
N MET A 167 5.85 -9.69 -0.52
CA MET A 167 6.75 -8.67 0.05
C MET A 167 6.13 -8.02 1.29
N PRO A 168 6.92 -7.40 2.18
CA PRO A 168 6.40 -6.78 3.41
C PRO A 168 5.25 -5.79 3.16
N GLN A 169 5.24 -5.09 2.03
CA GLN A 169 4.21 -4.13 1.64
C GLN A 169 2.82 -4.77 1.47
N HIS A 170 2.74 -6.09 1.27
CA HIS A 170 1.46 -6.80 1.15
C HIS A 170 0.72 -6.97 2.48
N VAL A 171 1.38 -6.71 3.62
CA VAL A 171 0.78 -6.85 4.93
C VAL A 171 0.98 -5.60 5.76
N GLN A 172 -0.01 -5.28 6.60
CA GLN A 172 0.16 -4.27 7.64
C GLN A 172 1.02 -4.82 8.79
N GLU A 173 0.84 -6.10 9.11
CA GLU A 173 1.63 -6.82 10.11
C GLU A 173 1.78 -8.29 9.70
N PRO A 174 2.90 -8.95 10.06
CA PRO A 174 3.00 -10.40 9.97
C PRO A 174 1.96 -11.11 10.84
N ARG A 175 1.64 -12.35 10.48
CA ARG A 175 0.76 -13.20 11.31
C ARG A 175 1.36 -13.43 12.70
N HIS A 176 0.50 -13.44 13.72
CA HIS A 176 0.87 -13.74 15.11
C HIS A 176 0.41 -15.14 15.58
N ASN A 177 -0.28 -15.90 14.72
CA ASN A 177 -0.66 -17.29 14.99
C ASN A 177 0.24 -18.27 14.21
N PRO A 178 0.70 -19.39 14.80
CA PRO A 178 1.76 -20.23 14.24
C PRO A 178 1.28 -21.31 13.24
N TYR A 179 0.04 -21.25 12.75
CA TYR A 179 -0.51 -22.25 11.81
C TYR A 179 0.00 -22.04 10.36
N ILE A 180 1.32 -22.15 10.19
CA ILE A 180 2.03 -21.89 8.93
C ILE A 180 1.93 -23.14 8.06
N PHE A 181 1.30 -22.99 6.89
CA PHE A 181 1.32 -24.01 5.86
C PHE A 181 2.65 -23.96 5.12
N TRP A 182 3.23 -25.13 4.89
CA TRP A 182 4.36 -25.34 3.99
C TRP A 182 3.87 -26.12 2.79
N LYS A 183 4.49 -25.91 1.63
CA LYS A 183 4.34 -26.85 0.53
C LYS A 183 5.25 -28.04 0.79
N GLU A 184 4.84 -29.22 0.35
CA GLU A 184 5.62 -30.44 0.51
C GLU A 184 7.02 -30.31 -0.11
N GLU A 185 7.12 -29.68 -1.28
CA GLU A 185 8.36 -29.41 -2.01
C GLU A 185 9.38 -28.56 -1.23
N ASP A 186 8.90 -27.75 -0.27
CA ASP A 186 9.74 -26.88 0.55
C ASP A 186 10.20 -27.56 1.86
N VAL A 187 9.74 -28.78 2.14
CA VAL A 187 10.06 -29.53 3.37
C VAL A 187 10.98 -30.72 3.04
N PRO A 188 12.24 -30.72 3.51
CA PRO A 188 13.16 -31.83 3.26
C PRO A 188 12.59 -33.18 3.71
N GLY A 189 12.49 -34.12 2.76
CA GLY A 189 11.95 -35.47 2.99
C GLY A 189 10.46 -35.64 2.68
N GLY A 190 9.73 -34.58 2.34
CA GLY A 190 8.31 -34.66 1.97
C GLY A 190 7.41 -35.13 3.11
N TRP A 191 6.19 -35.57 2.78
CA TRP A 191 5.19 -35.99 3.77
C TRP A 191 4.87 -37.49 3.77
N ASP A 192 5.37 -38.25 2.79
CA ASP A 192 5.29 -39.71 2.79
C ASP A 192 6.19 -40.29 3.89
N ARG A 193 5.58 -40.70 5.00
CA ARG A 193 6.28 -41.11 6.22
C ARG A 193 5.73 -42.42 6.76
N ASP A 194 6.63 -43.35 7.06
CA ASP A 194 6.29 -44.62 7.71
C ASP A 194 6.39 -44.53 9.25
N ILE A 195 5.32 -44.91 9.93
CA ILE A 195 5.27 -45.00 11.39
C ILE A 195 6.23 -46.07 11.93
N ALA A 196 6.52 -47.13 11.17
CA ALA A 196 7.44 -48.19 11.60
C ALA A 196 8.88 -47.67 11.70
N GLU A 197 9.33 -46.84 10.75
CA GLU A 197 10.65 -46.18 10.81
C GLU A 197 10.76 -45.26 12.03
N TYR A 198 9.72 -44.48 12.34
CA TYR A 198 9.72 -43.63 13.53
C TYR A 198 9.88 -44.46 14.82
N ARG A 199 9.24 -45.63 14.90
CA ARG A 199 9.23 -46.49 16.10
C ARG A 199 10.53 -47.25 16.36
N LYS A 200 11.43 -47.37 15.39
CA LYS A 200 12.79 -47.88 15.62
C LYS A 200 13.59 -47.00 16.59
N HIS A 201 13.26 -45.71 16.64
CA HIS A 201 13.96 -44.72 17.45
C HIS A 201 13.16 -44.26 18.68
N HIS A 202 11.84 -44.52 18.73
CA HIS A 202 10.95 -44.00 19.78
C HIS A 202 10.05 -45.12 20.31
N GLN A 203 10.37 -45.62 21.52
CA GLN A 203 9.52 -46.57 22.25
C GLN A 203 8.11 -45.99 22.48
N ARG A 204 7.12 -46.87 22.62
CA ARG A 204 5.72 -46.49 22.76
C ARG A 204 5.36 -46.17 24.21
#